data_AF-A0A9E1KNG2-F1
#
_entry.id   AF-A0A9E1KNG2-F1
#
_cell.length_a   1.000
_cell.length_b   1.000
_cell.length_c   1.000
_cell.angle_alpha   90.00
_cell.angle_beta   90.00
_cell.angle_gamma   90.00
#
_symmetry.space_group_name_H-M   'P 1'
#
loop_
_entity.id
_entity.type
_entity.pdbx_description
1 polymer ?
#
loop_
_entity_poly.entity_id
_entity_poly.type
_entity_poly.pdbx_seq_one_letter_code
_entity_poly.pdbx_strand_id
1 'polypeptide(L)'
;MFVRIYALAVCFASILCITISLGIGLFDIVQLIYPTLTMNSYEHQSLQSNEHFRQSRVVPRAIGPNGIARPLLLNEGMNAAFSGDTKEAQLSEAEITRLREARMELQVNNVRHDARRSLIQILVMLLVTIPLFGLHWRLARRLDEQGT
;
A
#
# COMPACT_ATOMS: atom_id res chain seq x y z
N MET A 1 -5.66 -33.87 30.70
CA MET A 1 -6.77 -32.98 30.30
C MET A 1 -6.29 -31.61 29.82
N PHE A 2 -5.45 -30.88 30.58
CA PHE A 2 -4.96 -29.54 30.20
C PHE A 2 -4.19 -29.47 28.86
N VAL A 3 -3.34 -30.46 28.55
CA VAL A 3 -2.56 -30.49 27.30
C VAL A 3 -3.42 -30.59 26.05
N ARG A 4 -4.54 -31.33 26.11
CA ARG A 4 -5.48 -31.46 24.99
C ARG A 4 -6.16 -30.12 24.66
N ILE A 5 -6.64 -29.43 25.70
CA ILE A 5 -7.28 -28.11 25.54
C ILE A 5 -6.28 -27.10 24.98
N TYR A 6 -5.04 -27.11 25.48
CA TYR A 6 -3.97 -26.27 24.95
C TYR A 6 -3.67 -26.55 23.47
N ALA A 7 -3.52 -27.83 23.08
CA ALA A 7 -3.24 -28.22 21.71
C ALA A 7 -4.36 -27.78 20.74
N LEU A 8 -5.63 -27.96 21.14
CA LEU A 8 -6.78 -27.53 20.34
C LEU A 8 -6.87 -26.00 20.23
N ALA A 9 -6.62 -25.27 21.31
CA ALA A 9 -6.61 -23.81 21.29
C ALA A 9 -5.54 -23.24 20.35
N VAL A 10 -4.33 -23.80 20.36
CA VAL A 10 -3.24 -23.41 19.45
C VAL A 10 -3.58 -23.78 18.00
N CYS A 11 -4.20 -24.94 17.76
CA CYS A 11 -4.67 -25.33 16.44
C CYS A 11 -5.72 -24.35 15.90
N PHE A 12 -6.70 -23.96 16.73
CA PHE A 12 -7.72 -22.98 16.36
C PHE A 12 -7.12 -21.61 16.03
N ALA A 13 -6.22 -21.11 16.87
CA ALA A 13 -5.53 -19.84 16.63
C ALA A 13 -4.71 -19.87 15.33
N SER A 14 -4.05 -20.99 15.04
CA SER A 14 -3.27 -21.17 13.82
C SER A 14 -4.15 -21.15 12.56
N ILE A 15 -5.30 -21.84 12.59
CA ILE A 15 -6.26 -21.84 11.48
C ILE A 15 -6.80 -20.43 11.22
N LEU A 16 -7.15 -19.69 12.29
CA LEU A 16 -7.60 -18.31 12.17
C LEU A 16 -6.52 -17.42 11.52
N CYS A 17 -5.27 -17.55 11.98
CA CYS A 17 -4.15 -16.81 11.43
C CYS A 17 -3.90 -17.12 9.95
N ILE A 18 -3.92 -18.40 9.57
CA ILE A 18 -3.78 -18.84 8.18
C ILE A 18 -4.91 -18.26 7.32
N THR A 19 -6.15 -18.29 7.81
CA THR A 19 -7.33 -17.80 7.08
C THR A 19 -7.23 -16.30 6.79
N ILE A 20 -6.88 -15.50 7.81
CA ILE A 20 -6.69 -14.04 7.65
C ILE A 20 -5.53 -13.76 6.69
N SER A 21 -4.40 -14.44 6.88
CA SER A 21 -3.21 -14.26 6.03
C SER A 21 -3.47 -14.63 4.58
N LEU A 22 -4.29 -15.67 4.34
CA LEU A 22 -4.68 -16.08 3.00
C LEU A 22 -5.59 -15.03 2.33
N GLY A 23 -6.53 -14.45 3.08
CA GLY A 23 -7.39 -13.38 2.56
C GLY A 23 -6.58 -12.16 2.10
N ILE A 24 -5.63 -11.72 2.93
CA ILE A 24 -4.74 -10.60 2.57
C ILE A 24 -3.82 -11.00 1.40
N GLY A 25 -3.27 -12.22 1.41
CA GLY A 25 -2.36 -12.68 0.36
C GLY A 25 -3.03 -12.79 -1.00
N LEU A 26 -4.30 -13.22 -1.04
CA LEU A 26 -5.10 -13.22 -2.26
C LEU A 26 -5.34 -11.79 -2.78
N PHE A 27 -5.60 -10.83 -1.89
CA PHE A 27 -5.74 -9.43 -2.26
C PHE A 27 -4.44 -8.87 -2.87
N ASP A 28 -3.28 -9.19 -2.28
CA ASP A 28 -1.98 -8.77 -2.80
C ASP A 28 -1.67 -9.37 -4.18
N ILE A 29 -2.10 -10.62 -4.43
CA ILE A 29 -1.99 -11.23 -5.77
C ILE A 29 -2.82 -10.45 -6.78
N VAL A 30 -4.06 -10.06 -6.44
CA VAL A 30 -4.90 -9.24 -7.31
C VAL A 30 -4.26 -7.88 -7.57
N GLN A 31 -3.70 -7.24 -6.54
CA GLN A 31 -2.97 -5.97 -6.66
C GLN A 31 -1.74 -6.08 -7.57
N LEU A 32 -1.06 -7.24 -7.59
CA LEU A 32 0.08 -7.48 -8.46
C LEU A 32 -0.32 -7.65 -9.93
N ILE A 33 -1.42 -8.38 -10.20
CA ILE A 33 -1.90 -8.66 -11.57
C ILE A 33 -2.61 -7.43 -12.16
N TYR A 34 -3.45 -6.76 -11.35
CA TYR A 34 -4.28 -5.62 -11.77
C TYR A 34 -4.07 -4.38 -10.87
N PRO A 35 -2.88 -3.75 -10.90
CA PRO A 35 -2.54 -2.63 -10.01
C PRO A 35 -3.47 -1.42 -10.20
N THR A 36 -3.98 -1.20 -11.43
CA THR A 36 -4.86 -0.08 -11.78
C THR A 36 -6.20 -0.10 -11.03
N LEU A 37 -6.72 -1.28 -10.67
CA LEU A 37 -7.99 -1.39 -9.92
C LEU A 37 -7.81 -1.10 -8.43
N THR A 38 -6.62 -1.36 -7.90
CA THR A 38 -6.27 -1.20 -6.49
C THR A 38 -5.63 0.15 -6.17
N MET A 39 -5.39 0.97 -7.20
CA MET A 39 -4.77 2.27 -7.08
C MET A 39 -5.76 3.30 -6.51
N ASN A 40 -5.27 4.29 -5.76
CA ASN A 40 -6.13 5.33 -5.20
C ASN A 40 -6.87 6.08 -6.33
N SER A 41 -8.21 6.08 -6.29
CA SER A 41 -9.06 6.69 -7.30
C SER A 41 -8.78 8.19 -7.47
N TYR A 42 -8.44 8.89 -6.38
CA TYR A 42 -8.11 10.31 -6.40
C TYR A 42 -6.80 10.59 -7.12
N GLU A 43 -5.74 9.82 -6.81
CA GLU A 43 -4.45 9.97 -7.48
C GLU A 43 -4.53 9.57 -8.96
N HIS A 44 -5.27 8.50 -9.27
CA HIS A 44 -5.49 8.07 -10.64
C HIS A 44 -6.25 9.12 -11.46
N GLN A 45 -7.31 9.72 -10.90
CA GLN A 45 -8.08 10.78 -11.56
C GLN A 45 -7.22 12.01 -11.85
N SER A 46 -6.29 12.35 -10.95
CA SER A 46 -5.37 13.48 -11.13
C SER A 46 -4.38 13.30 -12.30
N LEU A 47 -4.15 12.05 -12.74
CA LEU A 47 -3.19 11.71 -13.80
C LEU A 47 -3.86 11.36 -15.14
N GLN A 48 -5.18 11.37 -15.22
CA GLN A 48 -5.90 11.06 -16.47
C GLN A 48 -5.76 12.15 -17.53
N SER A 49 -5.69 13.43 -17.16
CA SER A 49 -5.56 14.54 -18.10
C SER A 49 -4.50 15.57 -17.67
N ASN A 50 -3.94 16.29 -18.64
CA ASN A 50 -2.98 17.37 -18.36
C ASN A 50 -3.64 18.50 -17.55
N GLU A 51 -4.94 18.76 -17.73
CA GLU A 51 -5.69 19.74 -16.95
C GLU A 51 -5.80 19.34 -15.48
N HIS A 52 -6.18 18.08 -15.19
CA HIS A 52 -6.24 17.56 -13.82
C HIS A 52 -4.86 17.45 -13.17
N PHE A 53 -3.82 17.16 -13.96
CA PHE A 53 -2.44 17.14 -13.47
C PHE A 53 -1.95 18.53 -13.08
N ARG A 54 -2.31 19.55 -13.87
CA ARG A 54 -2.02 20.96 -13.55
C ARG A 54 -2.79 21.40 -12.31
N GLN A 55 -4.07 21.04 -12.18
CA GLN A 55 -4.91 21.37 -11.02
C GLN A 55 -4.45 20.70 -9.72
N SER A 56 -4.03 19.43 -9.78
CA SER A 56 -3.53 18.70 -8.60
C SER A 56 -2.15 19.16 -8.12
N ARG A 57 -1.38 19.85 -8.98
CA ARG A 57 -0.15 20.56 -8.61
C ARG A 57 -0.37 21.96 -8.04
N VAL A 58 -1.60 22.49 -8.03
CA VAL A 58 -1.86 23.83 -7.51
C VAL A 58 -1.68 23.81 -6.00
N VAL A 59 -0.52 24.31 -5.56
CA VAL A 59 -0.24 24.59 -4.16
C VAL A 59 -1.37 25.45 -3.61
N PRO A 60 -2.00 25.10 -2.47
CA PRO A 60 -3.07 25.90 -1.90
C PRO A 60 -2.56 27.34 -1.77
N ARG A 61 -3.29 28.31 -2.31
CA ARG A 61 -2.85 29.72 -2.31
C ARG A 61 -3.67 30.46 -1.24
N ALA A 62 -3.03 30.84 -0.14
CA ALA A 62 -3.62 31.75 0.82
C ALA A 62 -3.59 33.17 0.24
N ILE A 63 -4.73 33.86 0.23
CA ILE A 63 -4.78 35.28 -0.09
C ILE A 63 -4.26 36.02 1.15
N GLY A 64 -3.07 36.60 1.05
CA GLY A 64 -2.52 37.43 2.11
C GLY A 64 -3.35 38.70 2.31
N PRO A 65 -3.20 39.41 3.44
CA PRO A 65 -3.94 40.63 3.74
C PRO A 65 -3.73 41.76 2.71
N ASN A 66 -2.68 41.66 1.89
CA ASN A 66 -2.38 42.60 0.80
C ASN A 66 -2.97 42.16 -0.55
N GLY A 67 -3.85 41.16 -0.59
CA GLY A 67 -4.40 40.59 -1.82
C GLY A 67 -3.41 39.71 -2.62
N ILE A 68 -2.17 39.54 -2.15
CA ILE A 68 -1.16 38.72 -2.82
C ILE A 68 -1.39 37.26 -2.45
N ALA A 69 -1.63 36.43 -3.46
CA ALA A 69 -1.84 35.01 -3.28
C ALA A 69 -0.50 34.29 -3.03
N ARG A 70 -0.29 33.85 -1.79
CA ARG A 70 0.92 33.15 -1.33
C ARG A 70 0.66 31.65 -1.22
N PRO A 71 1.59 30.78 -1.65
CA PRO A 71 1.47 29.35 -1.42
C PRO A 71 1.45 29.07 0.09
N LEU A 72 0.47 28.28 0.53
CA LEU A 72 0.23 27.88 1.90
C LEU A 72 1.18 26.70 2.20
N LEU A 73 2.44 27.01 2.48
CA LEU A 73 3.45 26.02 2.85
C LEU A 73 3.68 26.01 4.37
N LEU A 74 3.75 24.79 4.94
CA LEU A 74 3.92 24.54 6.37
C LEU A 74 5.38 24.72 6.88
N ASN A 75 6.31 25.22 6.06
CA ASN A 75 7.71 25.36 6.44
C ASN A 75 8.45 26.41 5.58
N GLU A 76 9.08 27.39 6.23
CA GLU A 76 9.85 28.49 5.64
C GLU A 76 11.09 28.03 4.84
N GLY A 77 11.58 26.80 5.06
CA GLY A 77 12.73 26.26 4.33
C GLY A 77 12.49 25.98 2.85
N MET A 78 11.23 26.00 2.39
CA MET A 78 10.85 25.71 0.99
C MET A 78 10.64 26.99 0.15
N ASN A 79 10.90 28.17 0.73
CA ASN A 79 10.72 29.47 0.10
C ASN A 79 11.76 29.76 -1.00
N ALA A 80 12.95 29.14 -0.95
CA ALA A 80 13.99 29.33 -1.97
C ALA A 80 13.72 28.51 -3.26
N ALA A 81 12.92 27.45 -3.19
CA ALA A 81 12.52 26.68 -4.37
C ALA A 81 11.33 27.29 -5.12
N PHE A 82 10.65 28.28 -4.52
CA PHE A 82 9.43 28.90 -5.06
C PHE A 82 9.58 30.38 -5.43
N SER A 83 10.81 30.90 -5.50
CA SER A 83 11.12 32.14 -6.26
C SER A 83 11.36 31.82 -7.74
N GLY A 84 10.48 30.99 -8.30
CA GLY A 84 10.51 30.50 -9.68
C GLY A 84 9.24 30.88 -10.42
N ASP A 85 8.87 32.16 -10.33
CA ASP A 85 7.97 32.76 -11.29
C ASP A 85 8.61 32.55 -12.69
N THR A 86 7.84 32.05 -13.67
CA THR A 86 8.21 31.95 -15.10
C THR A 86 9.06 30.77 -15.61
N LYS A 87 8.85 29.51 -15.16
CA LYS A 87 9.27 28.35 -15.98
C LYS A 87 8.21 27.27 -16.18
N GLU A 88 7.32 27.08 -15.22
CA GLU A 88 6.25 26.06 -15.36
C GLU A 88 5.09 26.50 -16.28
N ALA A 89 4.87 27.80 -16.48
CA ALA A 89 3.93 28.31 -17.49
C ALA A 89 4.41 28.12 -18.95
N GLN A 90 5.66 27.68 -19.16
CA GLN A 90 6.27 27.42 -20.46
C GLN A 90 6.74 25.97 -20.64
N LEU A 91 6.35 25.04 -19.75
CA LEU A 91 6.50 23.63 -20.07
C LEU A 91 5.59 23.34 -21.26
N SER A 92 6.20 22.93 -22.38
CA SER A 92 5.45 22.48 -23.56
C SER A 92 4.46 21.37 -23.14
N GLU A 93 3.29 21.31 -23.77
CA GLU A 93 2.33 20.22 -23.57
C GLU A 93 3.00 18.84 -23.64
N ALA A 94 4.04 18.71 -24.47
CA ALA A 94 4.84 17.50 -24.58
C ALA A 94 5.59 17.16 -23.28
N GLU A 95 6.11 18.15 -22.56
CA GLU A 95 6.87 17.94 -21.33
C GLU A 95 5.95 17.66 -20.13
N ILE A 96 4.76 18.28 -20.11
CA ILE A 96 3.72 17.97 -19.12
C ILE A 96 3.22 16.54 -19.29
N THR A 97 3.01 16.12 -20.54
CA THR A 97 2.62 14.74 -20.85
C THR A 97 3.67 13.74 -20.37
N ARG A 98 4.96 14.02 -20.61
CA ARG A 98 6.06 13.18 -20.11
C ARG A 98 6.08 13.08 -18.59
N LEU A 99 5.92 14.20 -17.88
CA LEU A 99 5.90 14.20 -16.41
C LEU A 99 4.70 13.43 -15.83
N ARG A 100 3.53 13.53 -16.47
CA ARG A 100 2.32 12.80 -16.10
C ARG A 100 2.53 11.29 -16.26
N GLU A 101 3.05 10.87 -17.41
CA GLU A 101 3.35 9.46 -17.70
C GLU A 101 4.40 8.89 -16.76
N ALA A 102 5.49 9.62 -16.52
CA ALA A 102 6.53 9.21 -15.57
C ALA A 102 5.98 9.04 -14.14
N ARG A 103 5.10 9.95 -13.69
CA ARG A 103 4.49 9.85 -12.36
C ARG A 103 3.51 8.68 -12.26
N MET A 104 2.75 8.44 -13.33
CA MET A 104 1.85 7.28 -13.41
C MET A 104 2.64 5.97 -13.34
N GLU A 105 3.76 5.87 -14.07
CA GLU A 105 4.63 4.69 -14.02
C GLU A 105 5.22 4.47 -12.62
N LEU A 106 5.69 5.54 -11.97
CA LEU A 106 6.20 5.47 -10.60
C LEU A 106 5.15 4.97 -9.61
N GLN A 107 3.91 5.45 -9.70
CA GLN A 107 2.85 5.00 -8.81
C GLN A 107 2.48 3.53 -9.03
N VAL A 108 2.41 3.08 -10.29
CA VAL A 108 2.19 1.66 -10.60
C VAL A 108 3.33 0.80 -10.03
N ASN A 109 4.56 1.28 -10.14
CA ASN A 109 5.72 0.59 -9.59
C ASN A 109 5.70 0.55 -8.06
N ASN A 110 5.27 1.63 -7.40
CA ASN A 110 5.12 1.68 -5.94
C ASN A 110 4.06 0.67 -5.47
N VAL A 111 2.88 0.65 -6.08
CA VAL A 111 1.81 -0.30 -5.76
C VAL A 111 2.29 -1.75 -5.90
N ARG A 112 3.03 -2.06 -6.98
CA ARG A 112 3.64 -3.37 -7.17
C ARG A 112 4.69 -3.71 -6.12
N HIS A 113 5.49 -2.73 -5.71
CA HIS A 113 6.53 -2.95 -4.72
C HIS A 113 5.94 -3.22 -3.34
N ASP A 114 4.91 -2.46 -2.96
CA ASP A 114 4.17 -2.65 -1.71
C ASP A 114 3.48 -4.02 -1.67
N ALA A 115 2.80 -4.40 -2.76
CA ALA A 115 2.18 -5.73 -2.88
C ALA A 115 3.22 -6.86 -2.76
N ARG A 116 4.39 -6.73 -3.40
CA ARG A 116 5.47 -7.72 -3.28
C ARG A 116 5.98 -7.83 -1.85
N ARG A 117 6.19 -6.71 -1.17
CA ARG A 117 6.65 -6.69 0.22
C ARG A 117 5.64 -7.37 1.15
N SER A 118 4.36 -7.05 0.99
CA SER A 118 3.28 -7.68 1.77
C SER A 118 3.20 -9.19 1.51
N LEU A 119 3.28 -9.61 0.25
CA LEU A 119 3.27 -11.02 -0.13
C LEU A 119 4.44 -11.80 0.50
N ILE A 120 5.64 -11.21 0.53
CA ILE A 120 6.81 -11.81 1.20
C ILE A 120 6.56 -11.97 2.71
N GLN A 121 5.98 -10.96 3.37
CA GLN A 121 5.65 -11.05 4.79
C GLN A 121 4.63 -12.16 5.08
N ILE A 122 3.59 -12.26 4.27
CA ILE A 122 2.56 -13.31 4.37
C ILE A 122 3.17 -14.69 4.14
N LEU A 123 4.06 -14.82 3.15
CA LEU A 123 4.76 -16.06 2.88
C LEU A 123 5.61 -16.51 4.08
N VAL A 124 6.36 -15.60 4.70
CA VAL A 124 7.16 -15.89 5.90
C VAL A 124 6.25 -16.29 7.06
N MET A 125 5.12 -15.59 7.26
CA MET A 125 4.15 -15.93 8.31
C MET A 125 3.59 -17.34 8.11
N LEU A 126 3.15 -17.68 6.89
CA LEU A 126 2.66 -19.02 6.56
C LEU A 126 3.73 -20.10 6.75
N LEU A 127 4.99 -19.81 6.41
CA LEU A 127 6.11 -20.73 6.59
C LEU A 127 6.35 -21.08 8.06
N VAL A 128 6.02 -20.19 9.00
CA VAL A 128 6.11 -20.47 10.44
C VAL A 128 4.83 -21.10 10.99
N THR A 129 3.65 -20.62 10.58
CA THR A 129 2.37 -21.10 11.11
C THR A 129 2.01 -22.50 10.64
N ILE A 130 2.34 -22.89 9.39
CA ILE A 130 2.01 -24.21 8.86
C ILE A 130 2.75 -25.33 9.62
N PRO A 131 4.08 -25.28 9.83
CA PRO A 131 4.78 -26.28 10.63
C PRO A 131 4.31 -26.32 12.07
N LEU A 132 4.07 -25.16 12.69
CA LEU A 132 3.55 -25.06 14.06
C LEU A 132 2.19 -25.77 14.17
N PHE A 133 1.27 -25.46 13.27
CA PHE A 133 -0.02 -26.16 13.18
C PHE A 133 0.16 -27.67 12.97
N GLY A 134 1.04 -28.08 12.04
CA GLY A 134 1.29 -29.50 11.76
C GLY A 134 1.84 -30.26 12.97
N LEU A 135 2.76 -29.66 13.73
CA LEU A 135 3.31 -30.25 14.95
C LEU A 135 2.24 -30.38 16.04
N HIS A 136 1.46 -29.32 16.27
CA HIS A 136 0.39 -29.35 17.28
C HIS A 136 -0.74 -30.30 16.90
N TRP A 137 -1.12 -30.35 15.62
CA TRP A 137 -2.11 -31.30 15.11
C TRP A 137 -1.66 -32.74 15.28
N ARG A 138 -0.40 -33.04 14.96
CA ARG A 138 0.17 -34.38 15.16
C ARG A 138 0.21 -34.77 16.65
N LEU A 139 0.52 -33.83 17.54
CA LEU A 139 0.48 -34.07 18.99
C LEU A 139 -0.95 -34.32 19.48
N ALA A 140 -1.92 -33.52 19.03
CA ALA A 140 -3.32 -33.69 19.38
C ALA A 140 -3.82 -35.08 18.97
N ARG A 141 -3.55 -35.51 17.73
CA ARG A 141 -3.90 -36.85 17.25
C ARG A 141 -3.31 -37.98 18.09
N ARG A 142 -2.04 -37.85 18.50
CA ARG A 142 -1.39 -38.86 19.35
C ARG A 142 -2.01 -38.93 20.75
N LEU A 143 -2.41 -37.80 21.31
CA LEU A 143 -3.09 -37.74 22.62
C LEU A 143 -4.51 -38.30 22.54
N ASP A 144 -5.14 -38.25 21.37
CA ASP A 144 -6.43 -38.88 21.13
C ASP A 144 -6.29 -40.41 21.08
N GLU A 145 -5.27 -40.92 20.39
CA GLU A 145 -4.94 -42.36 20.29
C GLU A 145 -4.56 -43.02 21.63
N GLN A 146 -4.00 -42.27 22.59
CA GLN A 146 -3.60 -42.78 23.92
C GLN A 146 -4.67 -42.62 25.01
N GLY A 147 -5.76 -41.90 24.72
CA GLY A 147 -6.80 -41.56 25.69
C GLY A 147 -8.12 -42.29 25.51
N THR A 148 -8.14 -43.33 24.68
CA THR A 148 -9.15 -44.42 24.61
C THR A 148 -8.55 -45.68 25.18
#